data_AF-A0A957UD44-F1
#
_entry.id   AF-A0A957UD44-F1
#
_cell.length_a   1.000
_cell.length_b   1.000
_cell.length_c   1.000
_cell.angle_alpha   90.00
_cell.angle_beta   90.00
_cell.angle_gamma   90.00
#
_symmetry.space_group_name_H-M   'P 1'
#
loop_
_entity.id
_entity.type
_entity.pdbx_description
1 polymer ?
#
loop_
_entity_poly.entity_id
_entity_poly.type
_entity_poly.pdbx_seq_one_letter_code
_entity_poly.pdbx_strand_id
1 'polypeptide(L)'
;MPIQHIDALRGEQKKGKEQIELAEGRELAAWGAAAKLSIVGQPHARLEGADKVTGRARYASDIRLPDQLYGRILHSPHPHARIRRIDTRAASALPGVHAVISSADDLDITFYKEECPLFATTLRFVGDEVAAVAAESEEIAEDALRLIDVAYEPLPFVTDLAAAIDPDVATVHNGSNMLESKRYERGDLAAGLAAADVVIDQIYTTQTAIHNSLETHGCTARWEGEQLTLWESTQGIFQVREDVAEKLKLPEHRVRVIKQHMGGGFGAKQVVWKPSIMAALLAKRTGRPVQLMLDRRGESLAAGNRNGTQQRVRLGAKRDGTLTAIAVEAHMAIGAYQVGGEASNVVGIYERLYRCPNVRTEQAQVYTNTGPSVAFRAPGYVDGAFRLES
;
A
#
# COMPACT_ATOMS: atom_id res chain seq x y z
N MET A 1 6.15 26.40 21.24
CA MET A 1 5.53 26.56 19.91
C MET A 1 4.44 25.49 19.65
N PRO A 2 3.30 25.46 20.35
CA PRO A 2 2.24 24.47 20.10
C PRO A 2 1.00 25.03 19.37
N ILE A 3 0.91 26.35 19.16
CA ILE A 3 -0.34 27.02 18.74
C ILE A 3 -0.55 26.98 17.22
N GLN A 4 0.50 26.88 16.41
CA GLN A 4 0.41 26.98 14.95
C GLN A 4 -0.22 25.74 14.25
N HIS A 5 -0.36 24.61 14.93
CA HIS A 5 -0.91 23.39 14.33
C HIS A 5 -2.46 23.38 14.30
N ILE A 6 -3.11 24.23 15.10
CA ILE A 6 -4.58 24.27 15.20
C ILE A 6 -5.18 25.20 14.14
N ASP A 7 -4.48 26.26 13.74
CA ASP A 7 -4.99 27.24 12.78
C ASP A 7 -5.09 26.70 11.34
N ALA A 8 -4.33 25.66 11.01
CA ALA A 8 -4.38 24.99 9.70
C ALA A 8 -5.67 24.16 9.47
N LEU A 9 -6.41 23.82 10.52
CA LEU A 9 -7.69 23.09 10.44
C LEU A 9 -8.90 24.01 10.17
N ARG A 10 -8.68 25.33 10.05
CA ARG A 10 -9.75 26.34 9.92
C ARG A 10 -9.89 26.93 8.51
N GLY A 11 -9.75 26.08 7.48
CA GLY A 11 -10.09 26.43 6.10
C GLY A 11 -11.61 26.37 5.85
N GLU A 12 -12.27 27.53 5.96
CA GLU A 12 -13.54 27.92 5.32
C GLU A 12 -14.73 26.93 5.33
N GLN A 13 -15.57 26.95 6.38
CA GLN A 13 -17.05 27.03 6.28
C GLN A 13 -17.69 27.48 7.61
N LYS A 14 -18.86 28.12 7.50
CA LYS A 14 -19.42 29.17 8.37
C LYS A 14 -20.07 28.73 9.71
N LYS A 15 -19.89 29.63 10.70
CA LYS A 15 -20.88 30.15 11.69
C LYS A 15 -21.55 29.17 12.66
N GLY A 16 -20.76 28.70 13.62
CA GLY A 16 -21.18 28.54 15.01
C GLY A 16 -19.95 28.81 15.87
N LYS A 17 -19.95 29.84 16.72
CA LYS A 17 -18.83 30.07 17.65
C LYS A 17 -18.93 29.02 18.75
N GLU A 18 -18.37 27.83 18.54
CA GLU A 18 -17.94 27.01 19.67
C GLU A 18 -16.79 27.75 20.35
N GLN A 19 -17.11 28.47 21.43
CA GLN A 19 -16.11 28.94 22.37
C GLN A 19 -15.57 27.70 23.09
N ILE A 20 -14.44 27.19 22.61
CA ILE A 20 -13.63 26.26 23.40
C ILE A 20 -12.98 27.11 24.49
N GLU A 21 -13.62 27.22 25.66
CA GLU A 21 -12.94 27.62 26.87
C GLU A 21 -11.91 26.53 27.17
N LEU A 22 -10.63 26.84 26.92
CA LEU A 22 -9.54 26.12 27.54
C LEU A 22 -9.67 26.37 29.04
N ALA A 23 -10.35 25.48 29.76
CA ALA A 23 -10.34 25.48 31.21
C ALA A 23 -8.88 25.59 31.65
N GLU A 24 -8.55 26.58 32.50
CA GLU A 24 -7.18 26.90 32.92
C GLU A 24 -6.41 25.62 33.23
N GLY A 25 -5.64 25.17 32.23
CA GLY A 25 -4.95 23.90 32.29
C GLY A 25 -3.81 24.07 33.27
N ARG A 26 -3.79 23.23 34.31
CA ARG A 26 -2.63 23.12 35.19
C ARG A 26 -1.39 22.95 34.31
N GLU A 27 -0.49 23.93 34.32
CA GLU A 27 0.73 23.88 33.52
C GLU A 27 1.55 22.68 34.00
N LEU A 28 1.53 21.59 33.22
CA LEU A 28 2.27 20.39 33.58
C LEU A 28 3.75 20.67 33.34
N ALA A 29 4.54 20.64 34.41
CA ALA A 29 5.99 20.75 34.30
C ALA A 29 6.52 19.65 33.36
N ALA A 30 7.20 20.05 32.29
CA ALA A 30 7.85 19.10 31.39
C ALA A 30 8.90 18.30 32.16
N TRP A 31 9.00 17.00 31.89
CA TRP A 31 10.06 16.19 32.45
C TRP A 31 11.42 16.65 31.92
N GLY A 32 12.38 16.90 32.82
CA GLY A 32 13.75 17.19 32.43
C GLY A 32 14.42 15.99 31.76
N ALA A 33 15.46 16.22 30.96
CA ALA A 33 16.16 15.16 30.22
C ALA A 33 16.74 14.03 31.12
N ALA A 34 17.00 14.32 32.39
CA ALA A 34 17.47 13.36 33.40
C ALA A 34 16.36 12.82 34.31
N ALA A 35 15.08 13.06 33.99
CA ALA A 35 13.97 12.59 34.79
C ALA A 35 13.99 11.05 34.88
N LYS A 36 14.00 10.52 36.11
CA LYS A 36 13.85 9.10 36.36
C LYS A 36 12.37 8.76 36.33
N LEU A 37 11.89 8.35 35.16
CA LEU A 37 10.50 8.00 34.95
C LEU A 37 10.25 6.54 35.37
N SER A 38 9.12 6.30 36.03
CA SER A 38 8.74 4.97 36.52
C SER A 38 8.14 4.07 35.44
N ILE A 39 7.64 4.65 34.35
CA ILE A 39 6.94 3.93 33.26
C ILE A 39 7.59 4.18 31.90
N VAL A 40 7.71 5.45 31.49
CA VAL A 40 8.25 5.81 30.17
C VAL A 40 9.74 5.48 30.10
N GLY A 41 10.15 4.74 29.05
CA GLY A 41 11.53 4.29 28.86
C GLY A 41 11.94 3.06 29.68
N GLN A 42 11.06 2.54 30.54
CA GLN A 42 11.31 1.34 31.33
C GLN A 42 10.83 0.07 30.59
N PRO A 43 11.50 -1.09 30.79
CA PRO A 43 11.04 -2.35 30.22
C PRO A 43 9.76 -2.82 30.92
N HIS A 44 8.67 -2.91 30.17
CA HIS A 44 7.41 -3.46 30.63
C HIS A 44 6.90 -4.53 29.66
N ALA A 45 6.18 -5.52 30.20
CA ALA A 45 5.46 -6.46 29.36
C ALA A 45 4.37 -5.73 28.55
N ARG A 46 4.19 -6.15 27.30
CA ARG A 46 3.11 -5.64 26.44
C ARG A 46 1.76 -6.08 27.00
N LEU A 47 0.77 -5.19 26.97
CA LEU A 47 -0.58 -5.47 27.49
C LEU A 47 -1.19 -6.72 26.84
N GLU A 48 -1.01 -6.88 25.53
CA GLU A 48 -1.52 -8.01 24.75
C GLU A 48 -0.56 -9.22 24.72
N GLY A 49 0.53 -9.18 25.50
CA GLY A 49 1.58 -10.20 25.49
C GLY A 49 1.05 -11.58 25.87
N ALA A 50 0.26 -11.66 26.95
CA ALA A 50 -0.30 -12.91 27.45
C ALA A 50 -1.20 -13.61 26.41
N ASP A 51 -2.04 -12.84 25.71
CA ASP A 51 -2.94 -13.39 24.69
C ASP A 51 -2.17 -13.94 23.49
N LYS A 52 -1.10 -13.25 23.06
CA LYS A 52 -0.27 -13.68 21.94
C LYS A 52 0.50 -14.97 22.24
N VAL A 53 1.10 -15.08 23.43
CA VAL A 53 1.92 -16.26 23.78
C VAL A 53 1.09 -17.49 24.14
N THR A 54 -0.21 -17.32 24.41
CA THR A 54 -1.12 -18.42 24.75
C THR A 54 -2.05 -18.81 23.59
N GLY A 55 -1.95 -18.15 22.44
CA GLY A 55 -2.84 -18.37 21.29
C GLY A 55 -4.27 -17.87 21.48
N ARG A 56 -4.52 -17.02 22.49
CA ARG A 56 -5.84 -16.39 22.73
C ARG A 56 -6.06 -15.14 21.87
N ALA A 57 -4.98 -14.53 21.40
CA ALA A 57 -5.04 -13.41 20.47
C ALA A 57 -5.75 -13.83 19.19
N ARG A 58 -6.86 -13.17 18.87
CA ARG A 58 -7.61 -13.41 17.62
C ARG A 58 -7.19 -12.43 16.54
N TYR A 59 -6.84 -12.99 15.39
CA TYR A 59 -6.48 -12.33 14.14
C TYR A 59 -7.66 -12.34 13.16
N ALA A 60 -7.57 -11.63 12.04
CA ALA A 60 -8.66 -11.60 11.04
C ALA A 60 -8.92 -13.00 10.46
N SER A 61 -7.86 -13.79 10.29
CA SER A 61 -7.89 -15.17 9.85
C SER A 61 -8.54 -16.14 10.84
N ASP A 62 -8.68 -15.77 12.11
CA ASP A 62 -9.22 -16.66 13.17
C ASP A 62 -10.73 -16.52 13.34
N ILE A 63 -11.33 -15.56 12.63
CA ILE A 63 -12.76 -15.33 12.68
C ILE A 63 -13.47 -16.54 12.07
N ARG A 64 -14.39 -17.11 12.83
CA ARG A 64 -15.25 -18.22 12.42
C ARG A 64 -16.68 -17.84 12.80
N LEU A 65 -17.51 -17.62 11.79
CA LEU A 65 -18.92 -17.29 11.93
C LEU A 65 -19.78 -18.49 11.50
N PRO A 66 -21.01 -18.64 12.04
CA PRO A 66 -21.95 -19.64 11.56
C PRO A 66 -22.19 -19.49 10.06
N ASP A 67 -22.24 -20.62 9.35
CA ASP A 67 -22.48 -20.71 7.91
C ASP A 67 -21.50 -19.90 7.04
N GLN A 68 -20.31 -19.57 7.56
CA GLN A 68 -19.28 -18.85 6.83
C GLN A 68 -18.81 -19.62 5.59
N LEU A 69 -18.59 -18.87 4.51
CA LEU A 69 -17.96 -19.31 3.26
C LEU A 69 -16.51 -18.84 3.20
N TYR A 70 -15.73 -19.50 2.35
CA TYR A 70 -14.33 -19.20 2.09
C TYR A 70 -14.17 -18.64 0.68
N GLY A 71 -13.51 -17.49 0.61
CA GLY A 71 -13.22 -16.78 -0.62
C GLY A 71 -11.83 -17.11 -1.15
N ARG A 72 -11.71 -17.19 -2.48
CA ARG A 72 -10.42 -17.27 -3.19
C ARG A 72 -10.44 -16.40 -4.45
N ILE A 73 -9.27 -15.94 -4.87
CA ILE A 73 -9.09 -15.04 -6.03
C ILE A 73 -8.32 -15.77 -7.12
N LEU A 74 -8.83 -15.74 -8.35
CA LEU A 74 -8.07 -16.08 -9.54
C LEU A 74 -7.20 -14.88 -9.92
N HIS A 75 -5.89 -15.04 -9.85
CA HIS A 75 -4.91 -14.03 -10.25
C HIS A 75 -4.44 -14.24 -11.70
N SER A 76 -4.13 -13.14 -12.37
CA SER A 76 -3.52 -13.13 -13.71
C SER A 76 -2.21 -13.93 -13.70
N PRO A 77 -2.03 -14.88 -14.63
CA PRO A 77 -0.74 -15.54 -14.84
C PRO A 77 0.18 -14.73 -15.77
N HIS A 78 -0.28 -13.61 -16.34
CA HIS A 78 0.43 -12.84 -17.36
C HIS A 78 0.91 -11.48 -16.83
N PRO A 79 2.12 -11.03 -17.23
CA PRO A 79 2.63 -9.70 -16.87
C PRO A 79 1.87 -8.59 -17.58
N HIS A 80 1.36 -8.83 -18.78
CA HIS A 80 0.47 -7.91 -19.48
C HIS A 80 -0.41 -8.69 -20.44
N ALA A 81 -1.74 -8.60 -20.29
CA ALA A 81 -2.67 -9.28 -21.18
C ALA A 81 -4.05 -8.62 -21.18
N ARG A 82 -4.78 -8.76 -22.29
CA ARG A 82 -6.21 -8.44 -22.37
C ARG A 82 -7.04 -9.71 -22.21
N ILE A 83 -8.07 -9.68 -21.38
CA ILE A 83 -9.08 -10.73 -21.31
C ILE A 83 -9.98 -10.59 -22.54
N ARG A 84 -9.98 -11.61 -23.40
CA ARG A 84 -10.89 -11.71 -24.56
C ARG A 84 -12.23 -12.30 -24.19
N ARG A 85 -12.21 -13.28 -23.29
CA ARG A 85 -13.40 -13.97 -22.77
C ARG A 85 -13.09 -14.50 -21.38
N ILE A 86 -14.11 -14.49 -20.51
CA ILE A 86 -14.12 -15.21 -19.25
C ILE A 86 -15.42 -16.02 -19.16
N ASP A 87 -15.32 -17.29 -18.79
CA ASP A 87 -16.44 -18.19 -18.57
C ASP A 87 -16.34 -18.82 -17.17
N THR A 88 -17.33 -18.50 -16.33
CA THR A 88 -17.39 -18.93 -14.94
C THR A 88 -18.44 -20.03 -14.71
N ARG A 89 -19.10 -20.53 -15.76
CA ARG A 89 -20.26 -21.43 -15.63
C ARG A 89 -19.90 -22.75 -14.96
N ALA A 90 -18.78 -23.36 -15.32
CA ALA A 90 -18.32 -24.61 -14.72
C ALA A 90 -17.98 -24.43 -13.23
N ALA A 91 -17.28 -23.33 -12.88
CA ALA A 91 -16.98 -22.98 -11.50
C ALA A 91 -18.26 -22.73 -10.68
N SER A 92 -19.24 -22.04 -11.26
CA SER A 92 -20.52 -21.71 -10.60
C SER A 92 -21.41 -22.95 -10.39
N ALA A 93 -21.26 -23.97 -11.24
CA ALA A 93 -22.00 -25.22 -11.14
C ALA A 93 -21.34 -26.26 -10.22
N LEU A 94 -20.12 -26.01 -9.73
CA LEU A 94 -19.42 -26.92 -8.83
C LEU A 94 -20.17 -27.00 -7.48
N PRO A 95 -20.53 -28.20 -6.98
CA PRO A 95 -21.19 -28.35 -5.69
C PRO A 95 -20.39 -27.70 -4.56
N GLY A 96 -21.09 -26.91 -3.73
CA GLY A 96 -20.49 -26.16 -2.62
C GLY A 96 -19.97 -24.77 -3.00
N VAL A 97 -20.01 -24.37 -4.27
CA VAL A 97 -19.79 -22.97 -4.69
C VAL A 97 -21.10 -22.20 -4.60
N HIS A 98 -21.05 -21.02 -3.97
CA HIS A 98 -22.24 -20.18 -3.73
C HIS A 98 -22.22 -18.89 -4.55
N ALA A 99 -21.05 -18.41 -4.94
CA ALA A 99 -20.93 -17.23 -5.79
C ALA A 99 -19.59 -17.19 -6.53
N VAL A 100 -19.63 -16.63 -7.74
CA VAL A 100 -18.46 -16.18 -8.50
C VAL A 100 -18.69 -14.74 -8.93
N ILE A 101 -17.67 -13.89 -8.81
CA ILE A 101 -17.66 -12.49 -9.30
C ILE A 101 -16.43 -12.27 -10.20
N SER A 102 -16.57 -11.43 -11.21
CA SER A 102 -15.54 -11.12 -12.21
C SER A 102 -15.82 -9.81 -12.94
N SER A 103 -15.09 -9.54 -14.02
CA SER A 103 -15.37 -8.40 -14.91
C SER A 103 -16.74 -8.49 -15.62
N ALA A 104 -17.40 -9.65 -15.61
CA ALA A 104 -18.76 -9.81 -16.18
C ALA A 104 -19.87 -9.19 -15.32
N ASP A 105 -19.58 -8.82 -14.07
CA ASP A 105 -20.57 -8.30 -13.12
C ASP A 105 -20.79 -6.77 -13.21
N ASP A 106 -20.07 -6.07 -14.10
CA ASP A 106 -20.17 -4.62 -14.35
C ASP A 106 -20.22 -3.76 -13.06
N LEU A 107 -19.26 -4.01 -12.17
CA LEU A 107 -19.16 -3.35 -10.87
C LEU A 107 -18.51 -1.97 -11.03
N ASP A 108 -19.27 -0.92 -10.72
CA ASP A 108 -18.79 0.46 -10.67
C ASP A 108 -17.98 0.72 -9.38
N ILE A 109 -16.81 0.09 -9.30
CA ILE A 109 -15.86 0.18 -8.19
C ILE A 109 -14.45 0.25 -8.77
N THR A 110 -13.73 1.32 -8.43
CA THR A 110 -12.36 1.56 -8.91
C THR A 110 -11.35 1.57 -7.76
N PHE A 111 -10.09 1.32 -8.11
CA PHE A 111 -8.91 1.26 -7.27
C PHE A 111 -7.77 2.03 -7.91
N TYR A 112 -6.70 2.26 -7.13
CA TYR A 112 -5.46 2.88 -7.58
C TYR A 112 -5.66 4.26 -8.22
N LYS A 113 -6.14 5.23 -7.41
CA LYS A 113 -6.52 6.58 -7.86
C LYS A 113 -7.52 6.58 -9.02
N GLU A 114 -8.48 5.66 -8.95
CA GLU A 114 -9.55 5.49 -9.94
C GLU A 114 -9.10 5.02 -11.34
N GLU A 115 -7.85 4.57 -11.47
CA GLU A 115 -7.30 4.13 -12.77
C GLU A 115 -7.63 2.69 -13.14
N CYS A 116 -8.14 1.89 -12.18
CA CYS A 116 -8.38 0.46 -12.38
C CYS A 116 -9.71 0.01 -11.79
N PRO A 117 -10.60 -0.62 -12.57
CA PRO A 117 -11.77 -1.33 -12.03
C PRO A 117 -11.37 -2.43 -11.03
N LEU A 118 -12.30 -2.85 -10.17
CA LEU A 118 -12.10 -3.99 -9.26
C LEU A 118 -11.61 -5.24 -10.00
N PHE A 119 -12.25 -5.54 -11.13
CA PHE A 119 -11.84 -6.57 -12.09
C PHE A 119 -11.55 -5.92 -13.45
N ALA A 120 -10.28 -5.67 -13.74
CA ALA A 120 -9.87 -5.08 -15.01
C ALA A 120 -9.90 -6.10 -16.16
N THR A 121 -10.24 -5.66 -17.36
CA THR A 121 -10.15 -6.47 -18.58
C THR A 121 -8.77 -6.40 -19.25
N THR A 122 -7.94 -5.42 -18.86
CA THR A 122 -6.52 -5.34 -19.23
C THR A 122 -5.70 -5.49 -17.95
N LEU A 123 -5.00 -6.62 -17.86
CA LEU A 123 -4.19 -7.05 -16.74
C LEU A 123 -2.76 -6.57 -16.96
N ARG A 124 -2.14 -5.96 -15.96
CA ARG A 124 -0.86 -5.24 -16.09
C ARG A 124 0.27 -5.82 -15.24
N PHE A 125 0.02 -6.87 -14.47
CA PHE A 125 1.06 -7.65 -13.80
C PHE A 125 0.56 -9.05 -13.43
N VAL A 126 1.51 -9.95 -13.14
CA VAL A 126 1.22 -11.28 -12.57
C VAL A 126 0.73 -11.08 -11.15
N GLY A 127 -0.56 -11.32 -10.91
CA GLY A 127 -1.21 -10.99 -9.63
C GLY A 127 -2.44 -10.12 -9.75
N ASP A 128 -2.70 -9.47 -10.90
CA ASP A 128 -3.94 -8.73 -11.11
C ASP A 128 -5.17 -9.65 -10.93
N GLU A 129 -6.22 -9.16 -10.30
CA GLU A 129 -7.40 -9.98 -9.98
C GLU A 129 -8.33 -10.17 -11.18
N VAL A 130 -8.60 -11.42 -11.53
CA VAL A 130 -9.42 -11.82 -12.69
C VAL A 130 -10.85 -12.16 -12.26
N ALA A 131 -10.97 -12.92 -11.17
CA ALA A 131 -12.25 -13.33 -10.60
C ALA A 131 -12.09 -13.68 -9.12
N ALA A 132 -13.19 -13.71 -8.37
CA ALA A 132 -13.22 -14.24 -7.02
C ALA A 132 -14.42 -15.18 -6.82
N VAL A 133 -14.24 -16.19 -5.98
CA VAL A 133 -15.24 -17.22 -5.68
C VAL A 133 -15.54 -17.24 -4.19
N ALA A 134 -16.73 -17.71 -3.80
CA ALA A 134 -17.07 -18.07 -2.42
C ALA A 134 -17.64 -19.49 -2.37
N ALA A 135 -17.07 -20.35 -1.53
CA ALA A 135 -17.44 -21.75 -1.40
C ALA A 135 -17.47 -22.24 0.06
N GLU A 136 -18.01 -23.43 0.29
CA GLU A 136 -18.17 -24.00 1.65
C GLU A 136 -16.85 -24.39 2.33
N SER A 137 -15.80 -24.61 1.56
CA SER A 137 -14.45 -24.84 2.05
C SER A 137 -13.40 -24.13 1.18
N GLU A 138 -12.19 -24.00 1.71
CA GLU A 138 -11.06 -23.45 0.97
C GLU A 138 -10.70 -24.31 -0.25
N GLU A 139 -10.77 -25.63 -0.11
CA GLU A 139 -10.46 -26.60 -1.16
C GLU A 139 -11.45 -26.50 -2.32
N ILE A 140 -12.76 -26.40 -2.03
CA ILE A 140 -13.78 -26.21 -3.07
C ILE A 140 -13.59 -24.87 -3.76
N ALA A 141 -13.24 -23.81 -3.03
CA ALA A 141 -12.94 -22.52 -3.62
C ALA A 141 -11.73 -22.61 -4.58
N GLU A 142 -10.67 -23.32 -4.20
CA GLU A 142 -9.51 -23.55 -5.06
C GLU A 142 -9.83 -24.39 -6.30
N ASP A 143 -10.63 -25.46 -6.15
CA ASP A 143 -11.11 -26.26 -7.28
C ASP A 143 -11.96 -25.43 -8.24
N ALA A 144 -12.83 -24.56 -7.71
CA ALA A 144 -13.63 -23.65 -8.52
C ALA A 144 -12.77 -22.70 -9.36
N LEU A 145 -11.65 -22.18 -8.82
CA LEU A 145 -10.74 -21.33 -9.59
C LEU A 145 -10.18 -22.04 -10.83
N ARG A 146 -9.91 -23.35 -10.74
CA ARG A 146 -9.38 -24.15 -11.86
C ARG A 146 -10.42 -24.40 -12.95
N LEU A 147 -11.70 -24.23 -12.64
CA LEU A 147 -12.82 -24.39 -13.58
C LEU A 147 -13.22 -23.07 -14.28
N ILE A 148 -12.58 -21.94 -13.93
CA ILE A 148 -12.79 -20.68 -14.64
C ILE A 148 -11.96 -20.69 -15.91
N ASP A 149 -12.62 -20.65 -17.06
CA ASP A 149 -11.97 -20.60 -18.37
C ASP A 149 -11.76 -19.13 -18.78
N VAL A 150 -10.51 -18.74 -18.99
CA VAL A 150 -10.12 -17.37 -19.36
C VAL A 150 -9.27 -17.39 -20.61
N ALA A 151 -9.74 -16.70 -21.66
CA ALA A 151 -8.99 -16.50 -22.89
C ALA A 151 -8.21 -15.19 -22.79
N TYR A 152 -6.88 -15.28 -22.78
CA TYR A 152 -5.97 -14.13 -22.72
C TYR A 152 -5.38 -13.81 -24.10
N GLU A 153 -5.23 -12.53 -24.38
CA GLU A 153 -4.35 -12.00 -25.42
C GLU A 153 -3.13 -11.36 -24.73
N PRO A 154 -1.94 -11.98 -24.76
CA PRO A 154 -0.71 -11.38 -24.23
C PRO A 154 -0.38 -10.06 -24.94
N LEU A 155 0.13 -9.09 -24.18
CA LEU A 155 0.54 -7.78 -24.66
C LEU A 155 2.04 -7.55 -24.38
N PRO A 156 2.72 -6.66 -25.14
CA PRO A 156 4.08 -6.25 -24.82
C PRO A 156 4.19 -5.67 -23.40
N PHE A 157 5.28 -5.96 -22.68
CA PHE A 157 5.45 -5.57 -21.28
C PHE A 157 6.89 -5.16 -20.98
N VAL A 158 7.07 -4.40 -19.90
CA VAL A 158 8.38 -4.00 -19.37
C VAL A 158 8.41 -4.18 -17.85
N THR A 159 9.41 -4.88 -17.33
CA THR A 159 9.54 -5.14 -15.87
C THR A 159 10.82 -4.55 -15.27
N ASP A 160 11.84 -4.33 -16.10
CA ASP A 160 13.09 -3.71 -15.68
C ASP A 160 12.93 -2.18 -15.62
N LEU A 161 13.36 -1.58 -14.52
CA LEU A 161 13.26 -0.13 -14.29
C LEU A 161 14.14 0.65 -15.26
N ALA A 162 15.36 0.19 -15.54
CA ALA A 162 16.28 0.92 -16.41
C ALA A 162 15.75 0.95 -17.86
N ALA A 163 15.14 -0.15 -18.31
CA ALA A 163 14.44 -0.21 -19.59
C ALA A 163 13.16 0.65 -19.61
N ALA A 164 12.37 0.65 -18.53
CA ALA A 164 11.07 1.35 -18.49
C ALA A 164 11.15 2.88 -18.58
N ILE A 165 12.33 3.47 -18.36
CA ILE A 165 12.57 4.91 -18.49
C ILE A 165 12.69 5.33 -19.97
N ASP A 166 13.03 4.40 -20.87
CA ASP A 166 13.14 4.65 -22.30
C ASP A 166 11.74 4.92 -22.90
N PRO A 167 11.51 6.07 -23.57
CA PRO A 167 10.21 6.38 -24.17
C PRO A 167 9.81 5.44 -25.32
N ASP A 168 10.75 4.68 -25.89
CA ASP A 168 10.49 3.79 -27.03
C ASP A 168 10.08 2.36 -26.63
N VAL A 169 10.05 2.03 -25.32
CA VAL A 169 9.62 0.72 -24.83
C VAL A 169 8.10 0.62 -24.66
N ALA A 170 7.63 -0.62 -24.45
CA ALA A 170 6.22 -0.88 -24.16
C ALA A 170 5.73 -0.08 -22.95
N THR A 171 4.56 0.54 -23.10
CA THR A 171 3.96 1.38 -22.07
C THR A 171 2.95 0.57 -21.25
N VAL A 172 2.99 0.72 -19.93
CA VAL A 172 2.07 0.01 -19.01
C VAL A 172 0.65 0.56 -19.11
N HIS A 173 0.57 1.88 -19.29
CA HIS A 173 -0.65 2.63 -19.58
C HIS A 173 -0.51 3.35 -20.91
N ASN A 174 -1.51 4.15 -21.29
CA ASN A 174 -1.41 5.00 -22.46
C ASN A 174 -0.43 6.16 -22.17
N GLY A 175 0.55 6.40 -23.05
CA GLY A 175 1.47 7.52 -22.94
C GLY A 175 2.86 7.10 -22.47
N SER A 176 3.38 7.74 -21.42
CA SER A 176 4.73 7.50 -20.90
C SER A 176 4.70 6.59 -19.67
N ASN A 177 5.73 5.75 -19.50
CA ASN A 177 5.95 5.04 -18.25
C ASN A 177 6.47 5.97 -17.14
N MET A 178 7.14 7.07 -17.49
CA MET A 178 7.68 8.04 -16.54
C MET A 178 6.65 9.12 -16.23
N LEU A 179 6.32 9.25 -14.94
CA LEU A 179 5.49 10.32 -14.40
C LEU A 179 6.30 11.59 -14.15
N GLU A 180 5.60 12.72 -13.97
CA GLU A 180 6.21 14.01 -13.69
C GLU A 180 7.18 13.96 -12.50
N SER A 181 8.37 14.52 -12.69
CA SER A 181 9.41 14.55 -11.68
C SER A 181 9.13 15.62 -10.61
N LYS A 182 9.52 15.33 -9.37
CA LYS A 182 9.49 16.28 -8.26
C LYS A 182 10.91 16.73 -7.97
N ARG A 183 11.15 18.03 -8.11
CA ARG A 183 12.45 18.65 -7.88
C ARG A 183 12.48 19.45 -6.59
N TYR A 184 13.58 19.35 -5.86
CA TYR A 184 13.94 20.21 -4.74
C TYR A 184 15.32 20.84 -4.99
N GLU A 185 15.49 22.08 -4.56
CA GLU A 185 16.75 22.80 -4.69
C GLU A 185 17.00 23.73 -3.51
N ARG A 186 18.26 23.82 -3.08
CA ARG A 186 18.76 24.72 -2.05
C ARG A 186 20.18 25.14 -2.43
N GLY A 187 20.48 26.44 -2.33
CA GLY A 187 21.80 26.97 -2.67
C GLY A 187 22.07 26.97 -4.17
N ASP A 188 23.36 26.89 -4.55
CA ASP A 188 23.83 26.84 -5.93
C ASP A 188 24.66 25.58 -6.15
N LEU A 189 24.08 24.61 -6.87
CA LEU A 189 24.74 23.33 -7.13
C LEU A 189 26.05 23.49 -7.91
N ALA A 190 26.07 24.38 -8.90
CA ALA A 190 27.24 24.56 -9.76
C ALA A 190 28.41 25.15 -8.94
N ALA A 191 28.13 26.16 -8.11
CA ALA A 191 29.11 26.72 -7.19
C ALA A 191 29.58 25.68 -6.15
N GLY A 192 28.68 24.87 -5.61
CA GLY A 192 29.01 23.82 -4.64
C GLY A 192 29.93 22.74 -5.21
N LEU A 193 29.68 22.30 -6.44
CA LEU A 193 30.54 21.33 -7.13
C LEU A 193 31.90 21.93 -7.51
N ALA A 194 31.94 23.20 -7.93
CA ALA A 194 33.19 23.89 -8.26
C ALA A 194 34.08 24.13 -7.02
N ALA A 195 33.48 24.26 -5.83
CA ALA A 195 34.19 24.44 -4.56
C ALA A 195 34.65 23.11 -3.90
N ALA A 196 34.33 21.96 -4.51
CA ALA A 196 34.71 20.65 -3.99
C ALA A 196 36.16 20.32 -4.35
N ASP A 197 36.91 19.74 -3.40
CA ASP A 197 38.22 19.15 -3.67
C ASP A 197 38.10 17.73 -4.25
N VAL A 198 37.00 17.04 -3.91
CA VAL A 198 36.68 15.67 -4.33
C VAL A 198 35.23 15.63 -4.77
N VAL A 199 34.97 15.02 -5.93
CA VAL A 199 33.63 14.75 -6.43
C VAL A 199 33.48 13.26 -6.71
N ILE A 200 32.39 12.68 -6.22
CA ILE A 200 31.95 11.31 -6.53
C ILE A 200 30.67 11.43 -7.36
N ASP A 201 30.54 10.65 -8.43
CA ASP A 201 29.33 10.52 -9.25
C ASP A 201 29.12 9.02 -9.52
N GLN A 202 28.08 8.43 -8.92
CA GLN A 202 27.84 7.00 -8.96
C GLN A 202 26.35 6.70 -9.17
N ILE A 203 26.06 5.57 -9.81
CA ILE A 203 24.70 5.05 -9.98
C ILE A 203 24.53 3.83 -9.08
N TYR A 204 23.49 3.85 -8.25
CA TYR A 204 23.17 2.77 -7.33
C TYR A 204 21.74 2.25 -7.57
N THR A 205 21.54 0.95 -7.39
CA THR A 205 20.24 0.29 -7.58
C THR A 205 19.80 -0.49 -6.32
N THR A 206 18.49 -0.56 -6.06
CA THR A 206 17.92 -1.46 -5.03
C THR A 206 16.92 -2.38 -5.66
N GLN A 207 16.95 -3.60 -5.16
CA GLN A 207 15.94 -4.61 -5.42
C GLN A 207 14.60 -4.24 -4.76
N THR A 208 13.54 -4.74 -5.38
CA THR A 208 12.20 -4.82 -4.78
C THR A 208 12.24 -5.75 -3.56
N ALA A 209 11.48 -5.41 -2.52
CA ALA A 209 11.34 -6.25 -1.33
C ALA A 209 9.87 -6.39 -0.92
N ILE A 210 9.47 -7.58 -0.50
CA ILE A 210 8.11 -7.87 0.00
C ILE A 210 8.07 -7.85 1.54
N HIS A 211 6.95 -7.40 2.10
CA HIS A 211 6.82 -7.12 3.54
C HIS A 211 6.86 -8.38 4.40
N ASN A 212 6.47 -9.53 3.84
CA ASN A 212 6.44 -10.83 4.51
C ASN A 212 5.72 -10.79 5.87
N SER A 213 4.56 -10.09 5.94
CA SER A 213 3.66 -10.22 7.07
C SER A 213 3.24 -11.68 7.26
N LEU A 214 3.28 -12.17 8.51
CA LEU A 214 2.93 -13.56 8.82
C LEU A 214 1.44 -13.80 8.59
N GLU A 215 0.59 -12.87 9.03
CA GLU A 215 -0.81 -12.82 8.63
C GLU A 215 -0.91 -12.17 7.25
N THR A 216 -1.56 -12.84 6.31
CA THR A 216 -1.80 -12.32 4.95
C THR A 216 -2.88 -11.23 4.92
N HIS A 217 -2.97 -10.50 3.83
CA HIS A 217 -4.04 -9.53 3.62
C HIS A 217 -5.39 -10.21 3.41
N GLY A 218 -6.45 -9.52 3.82
CA GLY A 218 -7.82 -9.99 3.67
C GLY A 218 -8.65 -9.75 4.92
N CYS A 219 -9.89 -10.22 4.85
CA CYS A 219 -10.85 -10.00 5.91
C CYS A 219 -11.93 -11.08 5.95
N THR A 220 -12.72 -11.03 7.02
CA THR A 220 -14.03 -11.67 7.07
C THR A 220 -15.11 -10.61 6.99
N ALA A 221 -16.06 -10.76 6.07
CA ALA A 221 -17.16 -9.83 5.85
C ALA A 221 -18.51 -10.47 6.22
N ARG A 222 -19.37 -9.70 6.88
CA ARG A 222 -20.75 -10.09 7.21
C ARG A 222 -21.72 -8.92 6.98
N TRP A 223 -22.86 -9.23 6.39
CA TRP A 223 -24.00 -8.32 6.28
C TRP A 223 -25.10 -8.69 7.27
N GLU A 224 -25.70 -7.68 7.90
CA GLU A 224 -26.90 -7.77 8.71
C GLU A 224 -27.89 -6.70 8.22
N GLY A 225 -28.79 -7.08 7.31
CA GLY A 225 -29.57 -6.12 6.54
C GLY A 225 -28.64 -5.21 5.72
N GLU A 226 -28.65 -3.91 6.02
CA GLU A 226 -27.79 -2.92 5.35
C GLU A 226 -26.49 -2.61 6.11
N GLN A 227 -26.23 -3.29 7.23
CA GLN A 227 -25.02 -3.11 8.05
C GLN A 227 -23.92 -4.07 7.60
N LEU A 228 -22.75 -3.54 7.26
CA LEU A 228 -21.55 -4.30 6.91
C LEU A 228 -20.57 -4.31 8.08
N THR A 229 -20.18 -5.49 8.55
CA THR A 229 -19.05 -5.67 9.47
C THR A 229 -17.89 -6.36 8.77
N LEU A 230 -16.69 -5.78 8.88
CA LEU A 230 -15.44 -6.34 8.41
C LEU A 230 -14.51 -6.62 9.59
N TRP A 231 -14.01 -7.85 9.71
CA TRP A 231 -12.85 -8.19 10.53
C TRP A 231 -11.62 -8.18 9.64
N GLU A 232 -10.86 -7.09 9.69
CA GLU A 232 -9.85 -6.74 8.70
C GLU A 232 -8.44 -6.85 9.27
N SER A 233 -7.51 -7.41 8.49
CA SER A 233 -6.08 -7.29 8.77
C SER A 233 -5.58 -5.92 8.30
N THR A 234 -5.65 -4.91 9.18
CA THR A 234 -5.34 -3.50 8.82
C THR A 234 -4.53 -2.74 9.87
N GLN A 235 -3.73 -1.78 9.40
CA GLN A 235 -3.05 -0.75 10.20
C GLN A 235 -3.94 0.48 10.47
N GLY A 236 -5.04 0.68 9.74
CA GLY A 236 -5.86 1.89 9.79
C GLY A 236 -7.36 1.61 9.65
N ILE A 237 -8.04 1.31 10.77
CA ILE A 237 -9.47 0.95 10.75
C ILE A 237 -10.39 2.08 10.25
N PHE A 238 -10.04 3.35 10.51
CA PHE A 238 -10.84 4.49 10.07
C PHE A 238 -10.74 4.68 8.56
N GLN A 239 -9.52 4.70 8.02
CA GLN A 239 -9.29 4.78 6.57
C GLN A 239 -9.98 3.64 5.83
N VAL A 240 -9.87 2.39 6.30
CA VAL A 240 -10.57 1.27 5.68
C VAL A 240 -12.09 1.46 5.72
N ARG A 241 -12.65 1.97 6.83
CA ARG A 241 -14.10 2.21 6.93
C ARG A 241 -14.56 3.25 5.91
N GLU A 242 -13.84 4.36 5.81
CA GLU A 242 -14.11 5.45 4.87
C GLU A 242 -14.05 4.94 3.43
N ASP A 243 -12.94 4.28 3.05
CA ASP A 243 -12.75 3.78 1.69
C ASP A 243 -13.80 2.71 1.31
N VAL A 244 -14.16 1.82 2.24
CA VAL A 244 -15.19 0.80 2.01
C VAL A 244 -16.57 1.43 1.83
N ALA A 245 -16.90 2.41 2.67
CA ALA A 245 -18.17 3.14 2.58
C ALA A 245 -18.30 3.85 1.24
N GLU A 246 -17.25 4.54 0.81
CA GLU A 246 -17.18 5.20 -0.50
C GLU A 246 -17.35 4.19 -1.64
N LYS A 247 -16.50 3.16 -1.69
CA LYS A 247 -16.48 2.16 -2.77
C LYS A 247 -17.79 1.38 -2.90
N LEU A 248 -18.45 1.09 -1.79
CA LEU A 248 -19.73 0.37 -1.78
C LEU A 248 -20.95 1.31 -1.79
N LYS A 249 -20.73 2.63 -1.88
CA LYS A 249 -21.76 3.67 -1.88
C LYS A 249 -22.70 3.56 -0.67
N LEU A 250 -22.12 3.34 0.52
CA LEU A 250 -22.81 3.21 1.79
C LEU A 250 -22.60 4.45 2.65
N PRO A 251 -23.60 4.84 3.48
CA PRO A 251 -23.34 5.73 4.60
C PRO A 251 -22.29 5.12 5.55
N GLU A 252 -21.30 5.90 5.97
CA GLU A 252 -20.17 5.42 6.78
C GLU A 252 -20.60 4.73 8.08
N HIS A 253 -21.68 5.20 8.72
CA HIS A 253 -22.24 4.60 9.94
C HIS A 253 -22.82 3.19 9.72
N ARG A 254 -22.97 2.74 8.47
CA ARG A 254 -23.36 1.37 8.12
C ARG A 254 -22.17 0.43 7.93
N VAL A 255 -20.95 0.94 8.05
CA VAL A 255 -19.71 0.16 7.90
C VAL A 255 -18.98 0.10 9.24
N ARG A 256 -18.74 -1.11 9.72
CA ARG A 256 -17.98 -1.38 10.94
C ARG A 256 -16.73 -2.16 10.62
N VAL A 257 -15.55 -1.58 10.88
CA VAL A 257 -14.26 -2.26 10.72
C VAL A 257 -13.70 -2.63 12.10
N ILE A 258 -13.34 -3.89 12.27
CA ILE A 258 -12.82 -4.46 13.51
C ILE A 258 -11.42 -5.02 13.24
N LYS A 259 -10.44 -4.54 14.01
CA LYS A 259 -9.11 -5.15 14.12
C LYS A 259 -8.86 -5.48 15.58
N GLN A 260 -8.83 -6.76 15.94
CA GLN A 260 -8.47 -7.20 17.31
C GLN A 260 -6.95 -7.28 17.44
N HIS A 261 -6.34 -8.18 16.68
CA HIS A 261 -4.89 -8.26 16.47
C HIS A 261 -4.55 -8.18 14.98
N MET A 262 -3.27 -7.97 14.67
CA MET A 262 -2.74 -7.96 13.30
C MET A 262 -1.35 -8.60 13.30
N GLY A 263 -1.13 -9.56 12.41
CA GLY A 263 0.11 -10.34 12.28
C GLY A 263 1.17 -9.68 11.39
N GLY A 264 1.34 -8.36 11.58
CA GLY A 264 2.27 -7.54 10.79
C GLY A 264 1.63 -6.93 9.55
N GLY A 265 2.29 -5.91 9.02
CA GLY A 265 1.89 -5.17 7.82
C GLY A 265 3.01 -4.30 7.27
N PHE A 266 3.84 -3.73 8.15
CA PHE A 266 5.08 -3.02 7.79
C PHE A 266 4.89 -1.87 6.77
N GLY A 267 3.67 -1.33 6.68
CA GLY A 267 3.29 -0.28 5.73
C GLY A 267 2.27 -0.73 4.68
N ALA A 268 2.21 -2.02 4.33
CA ALA A 268 1.31 -2.51 3.27
C ALA A 268 -0.18 -2.44 3.62
N LYS A 269 -0.53 -2.43 4.92
CA LYS A 269 -1.90 -2.55 5.41
C LYS A 269 -2.54 -1.20 5.80
N GLN A 270 -2.08 -0.10 5.21
CA GLN A 270 -2.56 1.25 5.52
C GLN A 270 -3.88 1.63 4.81
N VAL A 271 -4.19 0.97 3.70
CA VAL A 271 -5.35 1.27 2.83
C VAL A 271 -6.25 0.05 2.69
N VAL A 272 -7.48 0.24 2.17
CA VAL A 272 -8.32 -0.89 1.76
C VAL A 272 -7.73 -1.59 0.54
N TRP A 273 -7.75 -2.92 0.55
CA TRP A 273 -7.34 -3.74 -0.59
C TRP A 273 -8.54 -4.40 -1.27
N LYS A 274 -8.40 -4.74 -2.56
CA LYS A 274 -9.45 -5.40 -3.35
C LYS A 274 -10.04 -6.65 -2.68
N PRO A 275 -9.25 -7.56 -2.04
CA PRO A 275 -9.76 -8.69 -1.26
C PRO A 275 -10.90 -8.33 -0.30
N SER A 276 -10.80 -7.19 0.39
CA SER A 276 -11.79 -6.76 1.39
C SER A 276 -13.13 -6.37 0.74
N ILE A 277 -13.08 -5.71 -0.41
CA ILE A 277 -14.29 -5.38 -1.20
C ILE A 277 -14.89 -6.64 -1.82
N MET A 278 -14.06 -7.55 -2.35
CA MET A 278 -14.52 -8.83 -2.90
C MET A 278 -15.23 -9.67 -1.83
N ALA A 279 -14.68 -9.75 -0.61
CA ALA A 279 -15.32 -10.42 0.52
C ALA A 279 -16.69 -9.81 0.83
N ALA A 280 -16.78 -8.48 0.90
CA ALA A 280 -18.04 -7.78 1.16
C ALA A 280 -19.09 -8.04 0.06
N LEU A 281 -18.70 -8.02 -1.21
CA LEU A 281 -19.61 -8.30 -2.33
C LEU A 281 -20.09 -9.75 -2.35
N LEU A 282 -19.18 -10.71 -2.15
CA LEU A 282 -19.52 -12.13 -2.07
C LEU A 282 -20.44 -12.41 -0.88
N ALA A 283 -20.17 -11.80 0.28
CA ALA A 283 -21.04 -11.94 1.46
C ALA A 283 -22.43 -11.37 1.20
N LYS A 284 -22.52 -10.23 0.51
CA LYS A 284 -23.80 -9.62 0.14
C LYS A 284 -24.59 -10.51 -0.82
N ARG A 285 -23.92 -11.06 -1.83
CA ARG A 285 -24.52 -11.90 -2.88
C ARG A 285 -25.04 -13.23 -2.33
N THR A 286 -24.31 -13.84 -1.42
CA THR A 286 -24.64 -15.15 -0.84
C THR A 286 -25.57 -15.06 0.37
N GLY A 287 -25.68 -13.88 0.99
CA GLY A 287 -26.37 -13.71 2.27
C GLY A 287 -25.66 -14.39 3.45
N ARG A 288 -24.42 -14.87 3.25
CA ARG A 288 -23.62 -15.60 4.23
C ARG A 288 -22.32 -14.84 4.52
N PRO A 289 -21.73 -14.95 5.71
CA PRO A 289 -20.41 -14.39 5.96
C PRO A 289 -19.36 -14.99 5.00
N VAL A 290 -18.42 -14.19 4.51
CA VAL A 290 -17.33 -14.65 3.64
C VAL A 290 -16.00 -14.24 4.23
N GLN A 291 -15.13 -15.22 4.49
CA GLN A 291 -13.72 -14.98 4.81
C GLN A 291 -12.90 -15.12 3.54
N LEU A 292 -12.22 -14.04 3.15
CA LEU A 292 -11.31 -14.02 2.02
C LEU A 292 -9.96 -13.50 2.52
N MET A 293 -9.06 -14.44 2.78
CA MET A 293 -7.65 -14.18 3.08
C MET A 293 -6.83 -14.59 1.85
N LEU A 294 -5.82 -13.80 1.50
CA LEU A 294 -4.85 -14.23 0.51
C LEU A 294 -4.08 -15.45 1.04
N ASP A 295 -3.73 -16.37 0.15
CA ASP A 295 -2.71 -17.36 0.45
C ASP A 295 -1.31 -16.71 0.40
N ARG A 296 -0.26 -17.45 0.77
CA ARG A 296 1.10 -16.90 0.78
C ARG A 296 1.57 -16.45 -0.61
N ARG A 297 1.13 -17.13 -1.67
CA ARG A 297 1.47 -16.76 -3.04
C ARG A 297 0.77 -15.46 -3.43
N GLY A 298 -0.54 -15.34 -3.21
CA GLY A 298 -1.34 -14.14 -3.44
C GLY A 298 -0.81 -12.94 -2.67
N GLU A 299 -0.43 -13.11 -1.39
CA GLU A 299 0.22 -12.07 -0.59
C GLU A 299 1.49 -11.55 -1.27
N SER A 300 2.31 -12.44 -1.82
CA SER A 300 3.59 -12.06 -2.45
C SER A 300 3.41 -11.40 -3.81
N LEU A 301 2.29 -11.67 -4.50
CA LEU A 301 2.01 -11.14 -5.84
C LEU A 301 1.23 -9.82 -5.78
N ALA A 302 0.20 -9.73 -4.92
CA ALA A 302 -0.84 -8.72 -5.01
C ALA A 302 -0.93 -7.75 -3.82
N ALA A 303 -0.20 -8.00 -2.71
CA ALA A 303 -0.23 -7.12 -1.54
C ALA A 303 0.80 -5.98 -1.55
N GLY A 304 1.42 -5.77 -2.71
CA GLY A 304 2.41 -4.72 -2.96
C GLY A 304 3.81 -5.02 -2.42
N ASN A 305 4.72 -4.07 -2.62
CA ASN A 305 6.15 -4.21 -2.30
C ASN A 305 6.83 -2.86 -2.01
N ARG A 306 8.06 -2.90 -1.49
CA ARG A 306 8.99 -1.77 -1.57
C ARG A 306 9.46 -1.63 -3.01
N ASN A 307 9.33 -0.43 -3.55
CA ASN A 307 9.80 -0.11 -4.89
C ASN A 307 11.32 -0.33 -5.05
N GLY A 308 11.71 -0.98 -6.15
CA GLY A 308 13.09 -0.89 -6.64
C GLY A 308 13.42 0.54 -7.07
N THR A 309 14.69 0.93 -6.93
CA THR A 309 15.14 2.28 -7.30
C THR A 309 16.43 2.25 -8.09
N GLN A 310 16.61 3.24 -8.96
CA GLN A 310 17.88 3.60 -9.59
C GLN A 310 18.16 5.06 -9.22
N GLN A 311 19.31 5.33 -8.63
CA GLN A 311 19.67 6.66 -8.13
C GLN A 311 21.07 7.02 -8.60
N ARG A 312 21.19 8.10 -9.38
CA ARG A 312 22.48 8.73 -9.67
C ARG A 312 22.76 9.76 -8.58
N VAL A 313 23.83 9.54 -7.82
CA VAL A 313 24.21 10.36 -6.68
C VAL A 313 25.56 11.02 -6.97
N ARG A 314 25.58 12.35 -6.91
CA ARG A 314 26.79 13.15 -7.05
C ARG A 314 27.06 13.95 -5.78
N LEU A 315 28.19 13.70 -5.14
CA LEU A 315 28.60 14.36 -3.90
C LEU A 315 29.88 15.16 -4.15
N GLY A 316 29.89 16.43 -3.71
CA GLY A 316 31.08 17.26 -3.66
C GLY A 316 31.50 17.48 -2.20
N ALA A 317 32.78 17.32 -1.91
CA ALA A 317 33.34 17.51 -0.57
C ALA A 317 34.72 18.18 -0.60
N LYS A 318 35.05 18.87 0.49
CA LYS A 318 36.43 19.31 0.78
C LYS A 318 37.25 18.17 1.37
N ARG A 319 38.58 18.29 1.35
CA ARG A 319 39.50 17.32 1.97
C ARG A 319 39.30 17.15 3.48
N ASP A 320 38.68 18.12 4.15
CA ASP A 320 38.33 18.05 5.58
C ASP A 320 37.01 17.28 5.86
N GLY A 321 36.34 16.78 4.81
CA GLY A 321 35.08 16.05 4.90
C GLY A 321 33.82 16.93 4.83
N THR A 322 33.95 18.26 4.73
CA THR A 322 32.80 19.14 4.59
C THR A 322 32.12 18.96 3.23
N LEU A 323 30.83 18.59 3.23
CA LEU A 323 30.02 18.51 2.01
C LEU A 323 29.74 19.90 1.43
N THR A 324 30.12 20.11 0.18
CA THR A 324 29.87 21.35 -0.57
C THR A 324 28.69 21.23 -1.53
N ALA A 325 28.38 20.02 -2.02
CA ALA A 325 27.26 19.76 -2.90
C ALA A 325 26.68 18.35 -2.74
N ILE A 326 25.35 18.24 -2.85
CA ILE A 326 24.63 16.96 -3.03
C ILE A 326 23.70 17.10 -4.23
N ALA A 327 23.85 16.25 -5.24
CA ALA A 327 22.92 16.14 -6.35
C ALA A 327 22.42 14.71 -6.51
N VAL A 328 21.10 14.54 -6.68
CA VAL A 328 20.49 13.22 -6.87
C VAL A 328 19.44 13.26 -7.97
N GLU A 329 19.51 12.29 -8.88
CA GLU A 329 18.46 11.97 -9.84
C GLU A 329 17.99 10.54 -9.53
N ALA A 330 16.72 10.37 -9.17
CA ALA A 330 16.16 9.11 -8.69
C ALA A 330 14.94 8.67 -9.49
N HIS A 331 14.97 7.42 -9.95
CA HIS A 331 13.83 6.74 -10.57
C HIS A 331 13.32 5.62 -9.67
N MET A 332 12.01 5.50 -9.54
CA MET A 332 11.35 4.51 -8.69
C MET A 332 10.39 3.65 -9.48
N ALA A 333 10.57 2.33 -9.45
CA ALA A 333 9.62 1.39 -10.04
C ALA A 333 8.36 1.31 -9.16
N ILE A 334 7.26 1.94 -9.59
CA ILE A 334 6.00 1.94 -8.82
C ILE A 334 5.10 0.74 -9.11
N GLY A 335 5.53 -0.16 -9.99
CA GLY A 335 4.71 -1.26 -10.49
C GLY A 335 3.64 -0.76 -11.46
N ALA A 336 2.58 -1.56 -11.62
CA ALA A 336 1.56 -1.32 -12.63
C ALA A 336 0.58 -0.19 -12.29
N TYR A 337 0.47 0.17 -11.01
CA TYR A 337 -0.57 1.07 -10.52
C TYR A 337 -0.07 1.95 -9.37
N GLN A 338 -0.60 3.16 -9.27
CA GLN A 338 -0.37 4.03 -8.12
C GLN A 338 -1.31 3.68 -6.96
N VAL A 339 -0.77 3.16 -5.87
CA VAL A 339 -1.53 2.92 -4.64
C VAL A 339 -1.60 4.19 -3.79
N GLY A 340 -2.68 4.33 -3.02
CA GLY A 340 -2.77 5.35 -1.97
C GLY A 340 -1.86 5.03 -0.77
N GLY A 341 -2.04 5.77 0.32
CA GLY A 341 -1.25 5.62 1.54
C GLY A 341 0.03 6.46 1.54
N GLU A 342 0.99 6.09 2.40
CA GLU A 342 2.21 6.86 2.61
C GLU A 342 3.17 6.74 1.42
N ALA A 343 3.52 7.87 0.80
CA ALA A 343 4.39 7.90 -0.37
C ALA A 343 5.86 7.58 -0.02
N SER A 344 6.53 6.87 -0.92
CA SER A 344 7.98 6.64 -0.85
C SER A 344 8.73 7.91 -1.30
N ASN A 345 9.35 8.62 -0.35
CA ASN A 345 10.22 9.78 -0.66
C ASN A 345 11.68 9.36 -0.53
N VAL A 346 12.30 8.97 -1.66
CA VAL A 346 13.68 8.46 -1.67
C VAL A 346 14.72 9.58 -1.57
N VAL A 347 14.36 10.80 -1.97
CA VAL A 347 15.29 11.93 -1.97
C VAL A 347 15.32 12.72 -0.66
N GLY A 348 14.28 12.59 0.18
CA GLY A 348 14.13 13.38 1.40
C GLY A 348 15.28 13.27 2.41
N ILE A 349 16.01 12.14 2.41
CA ILE A 349 17.17 11.96 3.28
C ILE A 349 18.39 12.77 2.82
N TYR A 350 18.62 12.88 1.51
CA TYR A 350 19.70 13.69 0.93
C TYR A 350 19.50 15.18 1.21
N GLU A 351 18.24 15.62 1.29
CA GLU A 351 17.89 17.00 1.58
C GLU A 351 18.29 17.45 2.99
N ARG A 352 18.28 16.52 3.96
CA ARG A 352 18.13 16.86 5.39
C ARG A 352 19.12 16.16 6.33
N LEU A 353 19.66 14.98 5.97
CA LEU A 353 20.47 14.19 6.90
C LEU A 353 21.78 14.89 7.24
N TYR A 354 22.48 15.39 6.23
CA TYR A 354 23.75 16.10 6.39
C TYR A 354 23.62 17.60 6.15
N ARG A 355 24.46 18.35 6.85
CA ARG A 355 24.64 19.78 6.57
C ARG A 355 25.36 19.93 5.23
N CYS A 356 24.62 20.36 4.22
CA CYS A 356 25.17 20.76 2.93
C CYS A 356 24.45 22.03 2.44
N PRO A 357 25.21 23.10 2.09
CA PRO A 357 24.62 24.36 1.64
C PRO A 357 23.97 24.25 0.26
N ASN A 358 24.48 23.37 -0.62
CA ASN A 358 24.03 23.25 -2.01
C ASN A 358 23.47 21.86 -2.26
N VAL A 359 22.16 21.74 -2.42
CA VAL A 359 21.47 20.46 -2.64
C VAL A 359 20.50 20.58 -3.80
N ARG A 360 20.53 19.63 -4.74
CA ARG A 360 19.53 19.49 -5.80
C ARG A 360 19.08 18.03 -5.86
N THR A 361 17.79 17.78 -5.72
CA THR A 361 17.25 16.43 -5.88
C THR A 361 16.11 16.43 -6.88
N GLU A 362 16.01 15.36 -7.63
CA GLU A 362 14.92 15.10 -8.55
C GLU A 362 14.50 13.64 -8.42
N GLN A 363 13.21 13.38 -8.21
CA GLN A 363 12.66 12.03 -8.20
C GLN A 363 11.51 11.89 -9.19
N ALA A 364 11.48 10.80 -9.94
CA ALA A 364 10.36 10.43 -10.80
C ALA A 364 9.88 9.00 -10.50
N GLN A 365 8.58 8.80 -10.67
CA GLN A 365 7.94 7.48 -10.59
C GLN A 365 7.85 6.88 -11.99
N VAL A 366 8.12 5.58 -12.09
CA VAL A 366 8.16 4.85 -13.36
C VAL A 366 7.27 3.62 -13.26
N TYR A 367 6.26 3.55 -14.14
CA TYR A 367 5.40 2.38 -14.29
C TYR A 367 6.19 1.19 -14.85
N THR A 368 5.92 0.01 -14.31
CA THR A 368 6.42 -1.28 -14.83
C THR A 368 5.32 -2.33 -14.70
N ASN A 369 5.36 -3.40 -15.49
CA ASN A 369 4.44 -4.55 -15.42
C ASN A 369 4.74 -5.48 -14.23
N THR A 370 4.92 -4.89 -13.05
CA THR A 370 5.16 -5.58 -11.78
C THR A 370 4.09 -5.18 -10.75
N GLY A 371 3.98 -5.94 -9.65
CA GLY A 371 3.04 -5.63 -8.59
C GLY A 371 3.26 -4.21 -8.03
N PRO A 372 2.19 -3.50 -7.64
CA PRO A 372 2.28 -2.10 -7.26
C PRO A 372 3.15 -1.87 -6.02
N SER A 373 3.93 -0.80 -6.00
CA SER A 373 4.70 -0.43 -4.81
C SER A 373 3.79 0.23 -3.76
N VAL A 374 4.04 -0.06 -2.49
CA VAL A 374 3.34 0.52 -1.34
C VAL A 374 4.34 0.89 -0.24
N ALA A 375 3.87 1.60 0.78
CA ALA A 375 4.70 1.93 1.94
C ALA A 375 5.36 0.68 2.53
N PHE A 376 6.67 0.73 2.71
CA PHE A 376 7.45 -0.28 3.44
C PHE A 376 8.29 0.46 4.48
N ARG A 377 8.22 0.01 5.75
CA ARG A 377 8.95 0.50 6.94
C ARG A 377 10.11 1.46 6.59
N ALA A 378 9.94 2.72 6.97
CA ALA A 378 10.71 3.88 6.48
C ALA A 378 10.61 4.05 4.94
N PRO A 379 9.42 4.45 4.42
CA PRO A 379 9.17 4.58 2.99
C PRO A 379 10.15 5.54 2.33
N GLY A 380 10.88 5.06 1.33
CA GLY A 380 11.91 5.80 0.60
C GLY A 380 13.22 6.05 1.36
N TYR A 381 13.18 6.21 2.68
CA TYR A 381 14.36 6.55 3.48
C TYR A 381 15.39 5.43 3.54
N VAL A 382 14.99 4.15 3.59
CA VAL A 382 15.95 3.03 3.52
C VAL A 382 16.72 3.07 2.20
N ASP A 383 15.99 3.30 1.12
CA ASP A 383 16.55 3.34 -0.21
C ASP A 383 17.52 4.52 -0.35
N GLY A 384 17.10 5.73 0.01
CA GLY A 384 18.00 6.89 -0.02
C GLY A 384 19.22 6.75 0.92
N ALA A 385 19.01 6.26 2.15
CA ALA A 385 20.07 6.12 3.15
C ALA A 385 21.18 5.20 2.69
N PHE A 386 20.83 4.01 2.18
CA PHE A 386 21.83 3.04 1.74
C PHE A 386 22.85 3.66 0.78
N ARG A 387 22.42 4.57 -0.10
CA ARG A 387 23.28 5.18 -1.13
C ARG A 387 24.07 6.35 -0.60
N LEU A 388 23.40 7.22 0.16
CA LEU A 388 24.07 8.36 0.76
C LEU A 388 25.23 7.93 1.66
N GLU A 389 25.10 6.76 2.30
CA GLU A 389 26.09 6.19 3.21
C GLU A 389 27.08 5.20 2.54
N SER A 390 26.99 4.94 1.23
CA SER A 390 27.86 4.01 0.47
C SER A 390 28.94 4.73 -0.32
#